data_AF-A0A4P9Y7P3-F1
#
_entry.id   AF-A0A4P9Y7P3-F1
#
_cell.length_a   1.000
_cell.length_b   1.000
_cell.length_c   1.000
_cell.angle_alpha   90.00
_cell.angle_beta   90.00
_cell.angle_gamma   90.00
#
_symmetry.space_group_name_H-M   'P 1'
#
loop_
_entity.id
_entity.type
_entity.pdbx_description
1 polymer ?
#
loop_
_entity_poly.entity_id
_entity_poly.type
_entity_poly.pdbx_seq_one_letter_code
_entity_poly.pdbx_strand_id
1 'polypeptide(L)'
;MVQYIKDQSTTGPISWNTFKSLGIVYWLDDDRLLLELVNGMAKGLFLRNKDPTECSLLYMAMGRVSILSGLWRTASAKSEQRAMIQFLARDFTQTRWRTAASKNAYALLGKQRFGSVKDAVSVCTQHLRDPQLALLVARLTEMNQPIASDGETNSVFLKVLKDTLDTNDSPVKGFLYHWIQGQKEKAGEPILSALKEAQEHVDPTWIILSRGLAQRRFLSMEETGSSWTKVFERARRVSGML
;
A
#
# COMPACT_ATOMS: atom_id res chain seq x y z
N MET A 1 -8.34 -15.35 3.14
CA MET A 1 -7.41 -14.31 2.64
C MET A 1 -6.35 -13.95 3.66
N VAL A 2 -6.70 -13.45 4.85
CA VAL A 2 -5.71 -13.21 5.93
C VAL A 2 -4.89 -14.48 6.23
N GLN A 3 -5.53 -15.65 6.30
CA GLN A 3 -4.81 -16.92 6.49
C GLN A 3 -3.85 -17.22 5.34
N TYR A 4 -4.29 -17.11 4.08
CA TYR A 4 -3.41 -17.29 2.91
C TYR A 4 -2.19 -16.35 2.94
N ILE A 5 -2.36 -15.09 3.34
CA ILE A 5 -1.25 -14.15 3.49
C ILE A 5 -0.31 -14.59 4.62
N LYS A 6 -0.86 -15.05 5.74
CA LYS A 6 -0.06 -15.61 6.85
C LYS A 6 0.72 -16.83 6.38
N ASP A 7 0.10 -17.73 5.64
CA ASP A 7 0.75 -18.93 5.08
C ASP A 7 1.82 -18.58 4.04
N GLN A 8 1.63 -17.52 3.24
CA GLN A 8 2.68 -17.01 2.36
C GLN A 8 3.85 -16.44 3.18
N SER A 9 3.54 -15.67 4.23
CA SER A 9 4.56 -15.04 5.09
C SER A 9 5.40 -16.04 5.90
N THR A 10 4.89 -17.25 6.16
CA THR A 10 5.66 -18.30 6.86
C THR A 10 6.68 -18.97 5.94
N THR A 11 6.42 -19.03 4.62
CA THR A 11 7.37 -19.56 3.63
C THR A 11 8.46 -18.58 3.22
N GLY A 12 8.28 -17.30 3.53
CA GLY A 12 9.25 -16.24 3.23
C GLY A 12 8.59 -14.85 3.22
N PRO A 13 9.39 -13.77 3.11
CA PRO A 13 8.84 -12.42 3.02
C PRO A 13 8.03 -12.26 1.72
N ILE A 14 6.81 -11.73 1.84
CA ILE A 14 5.98 -11.41 0.69
C ILE A 14 6.66 -10.34 -0.19
N SER A 15 6.69 -10.57 -1.50
CA SER A 15 7.25 -9.60 -2.45
C SER A 15 6.33 -8.39 -2.65
N TRP A 16 6.88 -7.24 -3.07
CA TRP A 16 6.05 -6.07 -3.43
C TRP A 16 5.03 -6.40 -4.52
N ASN A 17 5.44 -7.17 -5.54
CA ASN A 17 4.57 -7.57 -6.63
C ASN A 17 3.39 -8.39 -6.11
N THR A 18 3.64 -9.39 -5.26
CA THR A 18 2.57 -10.19 -4.65
C THR A 18 1.67 -9.33 -3.77
N PHE A 19 2.25 -8.46 -2.94
CA PHE A 19 1.49 -7.54 -2.09
C PHE A 19 0.53 -6.65 -2.91
N LYS A 20 1.04 -6.11 -4.03
CA LYS A 20 0.31 -5.25 -4.97
C LYS A 20 -0.78 -6.02 -5.73
N SER A 21 -0.48 -7.21 -6.23
CA SER A 21 -1.43 -8.08 -6.94
C SER A 21 -2.53 -8.65 -6.04
N LEU A 22 -2.31 -8.69 -4.72
CA LEU A 22 -3.34 -9.04 -3.74
C LEU A 22 -4.11 -7.81 -3.24
N GLY A 23 -3.69 -6.60 -3.62
CA GLY A 23 -4.28 -5.34 -3.20
C GLY A 23 -4.29 -5.13 -1.69
N ILE A 24 -3.31 -5.67 -0.94
CA ILE A 24 -3.37 -5.77 0.53
C ILE A 24 -3.61 -4.41 1.20
N VAL A 25 -3.00 -3.33 0.68
CA VAL A 25 -3.11 -1.97 1.21
C VAL A 25 -4.57 -1.48 1.29
N TYR A 26 -5.43 -2.00 0.43
CA TYR A 26 -6.79 -1.53 0.25
C TYR A 26 -7.80 -2.08 1.25
N TRP A 27 -7.61 -3.32 1.69
CA TRP A 27 -8.63 -4.06 2.44
C TRP A 27 -8.14 -4.65 3.76
N LEU A 28 -6.81 -4.72 3.98
CA LEU A 28 -6.29 -5.26 5.23
C LEU A 28 -6.52 -4.25 6.36
N ASP A 29 -7.50 -4.48 7.21
CA ASP A 29 -7.83 -3.58 8.34
C ASP A 29 -6.88 -3.77 9.55
N ASP A 30 -6.14 -4.87 9.62
CA ASP A 30 -5.23 -5.18 10.73
C ASP A 30 -3.87 -4.50 10.55
N ASP A 31 -3.68 -3.38 11.25
CA ASP A 31 -2.45 -2.59 11.21
C ASP A 31 -1.22 -3.36 11.73
N ARG A 32 -1.39 -4.29 12.68
CA ARG A 32 -0.28 -5.10 13.20
C ARG A 32 0.22 -6.05 12.13
N LEU A 33 -0.72 -6.76 11.48
CA LEU A 33 -0.37 -7.66 10.39
C LEU A 33 0.22 -6.89 9.19
N LEU A 34 -0.30 -5.69 8.88
CA LEU A 34 0.26 -4.86 7.82
C LEU A 34 1.73 -4.50 8.11
N LEU A 35 2.02 -4.06 9.34
CA LEU A 35 3.38 -3.74 9.78
C LEU A 35 4.31 -4.96 9.73
N GLU A 36 3.83 -6.14 10.12
CA GLU A 36 4.60 -7.39 10.03
C GLU A 36 4.98 -7.72 8.59
N LEU A 37 4.02 -7.66 7.66
CA LEU A 37 4.23 -7.94 6.25
C LEU A 37 5.22 -6.96 5.61
N VAL A 38 5.03 -5.65 5.86
CA VAL A 38 5.91 -4.61 5.31
C VAL A 38 7.32 -4.72 5.90
N ASN A 39 7.45 -5.03 7.19
CA ASN A 39 8.75 -5.25 7.82
C ASN A 39 9.45 -6.49 7.27
N GLY A 40 8.72 -7.59 7.04
CA GLY A 40 9.24 -8.77 6.35
C GLY A 40 9.75 -8.42 4.96
N MET A 41 8.97 -7.67 4.19
CA MET A 41 9.35 -7.20 2.85
C MET A 41 10.60 -6.31 2.88
N ALA A 42 10.67 -5.33 3.78
CA ALA A 42 11.82 -4.45 3.94
C ALA A 42 13.11 -5.23 4.29
N LYS A 43 13.01 -6.24 5.17
CA LYS A 43 14.11 -7.17 5.45
C LYS A 43 14.51 -7.96 4.21
N GLY A 44 13.54 -8.49 3.46
CA GLY A 44 13.79 -9.23 2.23
C GLY A 44 14.55 -8.39 1.18
N LEU A 45 14.12 -7.14 0.98
CA LEU A 45 14.80 -6.18 0.09
C LEU A 45 16.26 -5.97 0.51
N PHE A 46 16.50 -5.68 1.79
CA PHE A 46 17.86 -5.48 2.29
C PHE A 46 18.72 -6.75 2.18
N LEU A 47 18.18 -7.92 2.51
CA LEU A 47 18.95 -9.16 2.52
C LEU A 47 19.42 -9.60 1.13
N ARG A 48 18.69 -9.23 0.07
CA ARG A 48 19.03 -9.57 -1.32
C ARG A 48 20.34 -8.93 -1.78
N ASN A 49 20.46 -7.61 -1.61
CA ASN A 49 21.57 -6.83 -2.18
C ASN A 49 22.46 -6.17 -1.12
N LYS A 50 22.13 -6.30 0.16
CA LYS A 50 22.74 -5.56 1.29
C LYS A 50 22.74 -4.04 1.07
N ASP A 51 21.77 -3.57 0.29
CA ASP A 51 21.60 -2.17 -0.05
C ASP A 51 20.49 -1.54 0.81
N PRO A 52 20.82 -0.63 1.73
CA PRO A 52 19.81 0.02 2.56
C PRO A 52 18.90 0.96 1.76
N THR A 53 19.31 1.42 0.57
CA THR A 53 18.50 2.31 -0.27
C THR A 53 17.18 1.65 -0.67
N GLU A 54 17.21 0.35 -0.99
CA GLU A 54 16.02 -0.40 -1.45
C GLU A 54 14.92 -0.51 -0.38
N CYS A 55 15.29 -0.51 0.89
CA CYS A 55 14.35 -0.65 2.02
C CYS A 55 14.08 0.68 2.77
N SER A 56 14.77 1.76 2.37
CA SER A 56 14.74 3.05 3.07
C SER A 56 13.33 3.63 3.16
N LEU A 57 12.58 3.64 2.06
CA LEU A 57 11.22 4.17 2.03
C LEU A 57 10.31 3.44 3.02
N LEU A 58 10.35 2.11 3.05
CA LEU A 58 9.50 1.30 3.92
C LEU A 58 9.84 1.52 5.40
N TYR A 59 11.13 1.51 5.76
CA TYR A 59 11.53 1.76 7.15
C TYR A 59 11.22 3.19 7.61
N MET A 60 11.38 4.19 6.73
CA MET A 60 10.98 5.56 7.04
C MET A 60 9.47 5.69 7.23
N ALA A 61 8.66 5.10 6.33
CA ALA A 61 7.20 5.12 6.42
C ALA A 61 6.69 4.42 7.70
N MET A 62 7.35 3.34 8.13
CA MET A 62 7.06 2.65 9.40
C MET A 62 7.61 3.37 10.64
N GLY A 63 8.29 4.52 10.51
CA GLY A 63 8.91 5.22 11.64
C GLY A 63 10.13 4.51 12.24
N ARG A 64 10.67 3.49 11.57
CA ARG A 64 11.78 2.63 12.05
C ARG A 64 13.15 3.19 11.64
N VAL A 65 13.37 4.47 11.90
CA VAL A 65 14.60 5.20 11.51
C VAL A 65 15.85 4.65 12.20
N SER A 66 15.72 4.13 13.43
CA SER A 66 16.82 3.51 14.17
C SER A 66 17.36 2.26 13.47
N ILE A 67 16.48 1.39 12.98
CA ILE A 67 16.85 0.21 12.19
C ILE A 67 17.56 0.65 10.92
N LEU A 68 16.96 1.58 10.18
CA LEU A 68 17.53 2.08 8.93
C LEU A 68 18.93 2.69 9.13
N SER A 69 19.12 3.46 10.20
CA SER A 69 20.43 4.02 10.58
C SER A 69 21.47 2.92 10.85
N GLY A 70 21.06 1.82 11.49
CA GLY A 70 21.91 0.65 11.69
C GLY A 70 22.33 0.00 10.37
N LEU A 71 21.41 -0.15 9.42
CA LEU A 71 21.70 -0.69 8.09
C LEU A 71 22.66 0.21 7.30
N TRP A 72 22.48 1.53 7.37
CA TRP A 72 23.40 2.46 6.71
C TRP A 72 24.82 2.41 7.30
N ARG A 73 25.00 2.08 8.58
CA ARG A 73 26.37 1.88 9.15
C ARG A 73 27.09 0.68 8.55
N THR A 74 26.37 -0.33 8.05
CA THR A 74 26.98 -1.53 7.44
C THR A 74 27.21 -1.38 5.93
N ALA A 75 26.63 -0.36 5.29
CA ALA A 75 26.73 -0.12 3.85
C ALA A 75 27.98 0.68 3.45
N SER A 76 29.18 0.17 3.76
CA SER A 76 30.46 0.84 3.48
C SER A 76 30.73 1.07 1.99
N ALA A 77 30.11 0.29 1.10
CA ALA A 77 30.25 0.43 -0.35
C ALA A 77 29.45 1.61 -0.95
N LYS A 78 28.61 2.29 -0.16
CA LYS A 78 27.79 3.42 -0.65
C LYS A 78 28.48 4.75 -0.40
N SER A 79 28.67 5.53 -1.46
CA SER A 79 29.20 6.90 -1.37
C SER A 79 28.32 7.81 -0.49
N GLU A 80 27.02 7.56 -0.47
CA GLU A 80 26.01 8.31 0.29
C GLU A 80 25.99 7.97 1.78
N GLN A 81 26.72 6.94 2.22
CA GLN A 81 26.63 6.36 3.57
C GLN A 81 26.78 7.41 4.68
N ARG A 82 27.86 8.20 4.63
CA ARG A 82 28.16 9.22 5.66
C ARG A 82 27.08 10.29 5.71
N ALA A 83 26.62 10.76 4.55
CA ALA A 83 25.56 11.77 4.47
C ALA A 83 24.24 11.23 5.03
N MET A 84 23.89 9.99 4.69
CA MET A 84 22.64 9.38 5.15
C MET A 84 22.64 9.12 6.66
N ILE A 85 23.73 8.63 7.24
CA ILE A 85 23.84 8.46 8.71
C ILE A 85 23.65 9.80 9.43
N GLN A 86 24.28 10.88 8.93
CA GLN A 86 24.12 12.22 9.52
C GLN A 86 22.72 12.78 9.37
N PHE A 87 22.05 12.46 8.26
CA PHE A 87 20.66 12.85 8.01
C PHE A 87 19.71 12.10 8.94
N LEU A 88 19.84 10.77 9.06
CA LEU A 88 18.98 9.94 9.90
C LEU A 88 19.18 10.18 11.41
N ALA A 89 20.33 10.73 11.81
CA ALA A 89 20.61 11.15 13.19
C ALA A 89 19.87 12.43 13.60
N ARG A 90 19.19 13.12 12.68
CA ARG A 90 18.42 14.33 12.99
C ARG A 90 17.10 13.99 13.67
N ASP A 91 16.64 14.91 14.50
CA ASP A 91 15.35 14.80 15.16
C ASP A 91 14.23 15.30 14.23
N PHE A 92 13.57 14.37 13.55
CA PHE A 92 12.47 14.67 12.63
C PHE A 92 11.16 15.07 13.32
N THR A 93 11.12 15.13 14.66
CA THR A 93 10.00 15.80 15.35
C THR A 93 10.10 17.33 15.21
N GLN A 94 11.33 17.86 15.05
CA GLN A 94 11.56 19.29 14.91
C GLN A 94 11.22 19.79 13.50
N THR A 95 10.42 20.85 13.44
CA THR A 95 9.98 21.48 12.18
C THR A 95 11.14 21.87 11.26
N ARG A 96 12.29 22.27 11.81
CA ARG A 96 13.50 22.59 11.06
C ARG A 96 14.00 21.40 10.23
N TRP A 97 14.11 20.22 10.84
CA TRP A 97 14.62 19.02 10.18
C TRP A 97 13.62 18.42 9.20
N ARG A 98 12.32 18.50 9.50
CA ARG A 98 11.25 18.18 8.54
C ARG A 98 11.34 19.06 7.29
N THR A 99 11.46 20.38 7.49
CA THR A 99 11.57 21.34 6.38
C THR A 99 12.82 21.11 5.54
N ALA A 100 13.97 20.82 6.17
CA ALA A 100 15.21 20.52 5.47
C ALA A 100 15.13 19.22 4.65
N ALA A 101 14.51 18.18 5.20
CA ALA A 101 14.26 16.92 4.51
C ALA A 101 13.38 17.12 3.27
N SER A 102 12.27 17.84 3.43
CA SER A 102 11.39 18.17 2.30
C SER A 102 12.11 19.00 1.23
N LYS A 103 12.92 19.99 1.63
CA LYS A 103 13.76 20.76 0.68
C LYS A 103 14.75 19.89 -0.10
N ASN A 104 15.38 18.91 0.54
CA ASN A 104 16.26 17.96 -0.14
C ASN A 104 15.49 17.05 -1.11
N ALA A 105 14.27 16.63 -0.76
CA ALA A 105 13.40 15.92 -1.69
C ALA A 105 13.05 16.78 -2.92
N TYR A 106 12.81 18.10 -2.78
CA TYR A 106 12.54 18.99 -3.92
C TYR A 106 13.73 19.23 -4.84
N ALA A 107 14.93 19.30 -4.28
CA ALA A 107 16.14 19.45 -5.08
C ALA A 107 16.28 18.30 -6.09
N LEU A 108 15.76 17.12 -5.75
CA LEU A 108 15.72 15.94 -6.61
C LEU A 108 14.51 15.90 -7.56
N LEU A 109 13.43 16.64 -7.29
CA LEU A 109 12.13 16.51 -7.99
C LEU A 109 11.70 17.72 -8.85
N GLY A 110 12.44 18.83 -8.82
CA GLY A 110 12.12 20.00 -9.64
C GLY A 110 10.96 20.84 -9.10
N LYS A 111 11.28 21.74 -8.15
CA LYS A 111 10.49 22.93 -7.72
C LYS A 111 8.95 22.78 -7.66
N GLN A 112 8.41 22.26 -6.57
CA GLN A 112 7.12 22.68 -5.98
C GLN A 112 7.15 22.54 -4.45
N ARG A 113 6.32 23.30 -3.70
CA ARG A 113 6.40 23.45 -2.23
C ARG A 113 5.68 22.34 -1.47
N PHE A 114 6.29 21.16 -1.32
CA PHE A 114 5.80 20.05 -0.45
C PHE A 114 6.36 20.15 0.99
N GLY A 115 5.82 19.49 2.01
CA GLY A 115 6.41 19.50 3.37
C GLY A 115 5.92 18.38 4.30
N SER A 116 5.35 17.30 3.77
CA SER A 116 4.57 16.33 4.55
C SER A 116 4.49 14.94 3.87
N VAL A 117 3.78 13.99 4.48
CA VAL A 117 3.35 12.70 3.89
C VAL A 117 2.88 12.85 2.43
N LYS A 118 2.28 13.99 2.09
CA LYS A 118 1.83 14.34 0.74
C LYS A 118 2.96 14.34 -0.30
N ASP A 119 4.20 14.65 0.07
CA ASP A 119 5.35 14.73 -0.84
C ASP A 119 5.76 13.31 -1.25
N ALA A 120 5.91 12.43 -0.26
CA ALA A 120 6.26 11.03 -0.48
C ALA A 120 5.20 10.31 -1.31
N VAL A 121 3.92 10.62 -1.03
CA VAL A 121 2.78 10.20 -1.83
C VAL A 121 2.88 10.70 -3.27
N SER A 122 3.10 12.00 -3.48
CA SER A 122 3.17 12.61 -4.82
C SER A 122 4.29 11.98 -5.64
N VAL A 123 5.42 11.69 -5.01
CA VAL A 123 6.54 10.96 -5.64
C VAL A 123 6.10 9.57 -6.08
N CYS A 124 5.44 8.83 -5.19
CA CYS A 124 4.99 7.47 -5.51
C CYS A 124 3.93 7.46 -6.63
N THR A 125 2.99 8.41 -6.64
CA THR A 125 1.94 8.48 -7.66
C THR A 125 2.45 9.00 -9.00
N GLN A 126 3.20 10.11 -9.01
CA GLN A 126 3.57 10.81 -10.24
C GLN A 126 4.86 10.28 -10.87
N HIS A 127 5.87 9.96 -10.04
CA HIS A 127 7.19 9.58 -10.54
C HIS A 127 7.38 8.06 -10.57
N LEU A 128 6.91 7.34 -9.55
CA LEU A 128 7.01 5.86 -9.53
C LEU A 128 5.81 5.17 -10.23
N ARG A 129 4.74 5.92 -10.54
CA ARG A 129 3.49 5.40 -11.10
C ARG A 129 2.95 4.20 -10.31
N ASP A 130 3.15 4.22 -8.98
CA ASP A 130 2.70 3.18 -8.07
C ASP A 130 1.74 3.77 -7.01
N PRO A 131 0.44 3.86 -7.32
CA PRO A 131 -0.55 4.40 -6.40
C PRO A 131 -0.73 3.53 -5.15
N GLN A 132 -0.50 2.21 -5.23
CA GLN A 132 -0.57 1.32 -4.06
C GLN A 132 0.58 1.59 -3.09
N LEU A 133 1.77 1.89 -3.62
CA LEU A 133 2.91 2.32 -2.79
C LEU A 133 2.62 3.66 -2.10
N ALA A 134 2.04 4.62 -2.84
CA ALA A 134 1.65 5.90 -2.28
C ALA A 134 0.67 5.75 -1.11
N LEU A 135 -0.34 4.90 -1.29
CA LEU A 135 -1.32 4.57 -0.24
C LEU A 135 -0.67 3.90 0.96
N LEU A 136 0.24 2.95 0.72
CA LEU A 136 0.93 2.26 1.80
C LEU A 136 1.76 3.25 2.62
N VAL A 137 2.51 4.12 1.96
CA VAL A 137 3.33 5.16 2.62
C VAL A 137 2.44 6.11 3.42
N ALA A 138 1.32 6.56 2.86
CA ALA A 138 0.37 7.42 3.55
C ALA A 138 -0.16 6.75 4.82
N ARG A 139 -0.63 5.51 4.69
CA ARG A 139 -1.21 4.75 5.79
C ARG A 139 -0.20 4.48 6.92
N LEU A 140 0.99 4.00 6.57
CA LEU A 140 2.05 3.72 7.55
C LEU A 140 2.51 4.99 8.27
N THR A 141 2.56 6.12 7.57
CA THR A 141 3.00 7.37 8.21
C THR A 141 1.93 7.89 9.17
N GLU A 142 0.64 7.79 8.83
CA GLU A 142 -0.47 8.15 9.72
C GLU A 142 -0.50 7.31 10.99
N MET A 143 -0.24 6.00 10.91
CA MET A 143 -0.14 5.12 12.08
C MET A 143 0.94 5.59 13.09
N ASN A 144 1.95 6.32 12.61
CA ASN A 144 3.06 6.81 13.41
C ASN A 144 2.92 8.28 13.84
N GLN A 145 1.87 9.00 13.41
CA GLN A 145 1.60 10.35 13.87
C GLN A 145 0.67 10.32 15.11
N PRO A 146 0.84 11.23 16.07
CA PRO A 146 -0.15 11.43 17.12
C PRO A 146 -1.49 11.79 16.48
N ILE A 147 -2.59 11.23 17.00
CA ILE A 147 -3.95 11.59 16.57
C ILE A 147 -4.11 13.10 16.79
N ALA A 148 -4.37 13.85 15.72
CA ALA A 148 -4.65 15.28 15.84
C ALA A 148 -5.90 15.47 16.71
N SER A 149 -5.83 16.39 17.67
CA SER A 149 -6.90 16.77 18.61
C SER A 149 -8.13 17.39 17.95
N ASP A 150 -8.07 17.61 16.64
CA ASP A 150 -8.96 18.46 15.90
C ASP A 150 -9.83 17.51 15.08
N GLY A 151 -11.12 17.38 15.42
CA GLY A 151 -12.05 16.37 14.88
C GLY A 151 -12.31 16.40 13.36
N GLU A 152 -11.49 17.12 12.58
CA GLU A 152 -11.39 16.95 11.13
C GLU A 152 -10.40 15.82 10.81
N THR A 153 -10.95 14.68 10.37
CA THR A 153 -10.19 13.52 9.87
C THR A 153 -9.44 13.89 8.58
N ASN A 154 -8.34 14.63 8.71
CA ASN A 154 -7.51 15.10 7.61
C ASN A 154 -6.55 14.00 7.11
N SER A 155 -7.07 12.76 6.98
CA SER A 155 -6.31 11.59 6.56
C SER A 155 -5.81 11.80 5.13
N VAL A 156 -4.49 11.93 5.00
CA VAL A 156 -3.74 11.86 3.76
C VAL A 156 -4.02 10.54 3.05
N PHE A 157 -4.09 9.41 3.75
CA PHE A 157 -4.48 8.13 3.18
C PHE A 157 -5.83 8.23 2.47
N LEU A 158 -6.87 8.77 3.13
CA LEU A 158 -8.18 8.92 2.50
C LEU A 158 -8.17 9.90 1.32
N LYS A 159 -7.37 10.97 1.37
CA LYS A 159 -7.22 11.91 0.24
C LYS A 159 -6.54 11.25 -0.95
N VAL A 160 -5.41 10.60 -0.72
CA VAL A 160 -4.67 9.85 -1.76
C VAL A 160 -5.52 8.75 -2.34
N LEU A 161 -6.28 8.08 -1.48
CA LEU A 161 -7.23 7.09 -1.92
C LEU A 161 -8.25 7.74 -2.84
N LYS A 162 -8.95 8.81 -2.42
CA LYS A 162 -9.87 9.55 -3.31
C LYS A 162 -9.23 10.03 -4.63
N ASP A 163 -8.01 10.56 -4.58
CA ASP A 163 -7.30 11.09 -5.77
C ASP A 163 -6.81 9.97 -6.71
N THR A 164 -6.53 8.77 -6.18
CA THR A 164 -6.16 7.59 -6.97
C THR A 164 -7.38 6.84 -7.51
N LEU A 165 -8.57 7.13 -6.99
CA LEU A 165 -9.85 6.54 -7.35
C LEU A 165 -10.52 7.33 -8.48
N ASP A 166 -9.96 7.28 -9.68
CA ASP A 166 -10.76 7.55 -10.87
C ASP A 166 -11.65 6.34 -11.14
N THR A 167 -12.98 6.50 -11.04
CA THR A 167 -13.95 5.39 -11.01
C THR A 167 -14.06 4.64 -12.34
N ASN A 168 -13.55 5.21 -13.43
CA ASN A 168 -13.68 4.64 -14.78
C ASN A 168 -12.55 3.68 -15.19
N ASP A 169 -11.44 3.63 -14.46
CA ASP A 169 -10.24 2.91 -14.91
C ASP A 169 -10.06 1.51 -14.31
N SER A 170 -10.73 1.20 -13.20
CA SER A 170 -10.51 -0.07 -12.53
C SER A 170 -11.69 -0.50 -11.65
N PRO A 171 -12.13 -1.77 -11.75
CA PRO A 171 -13.14 -2.35 -10.85
C PRO A 171 -12.74 -2.29 -9.37
N VAL A 172 -11.44 -2.39 -9.08
CA VAL A 172 -10.88 -2.24 -7.72
C VAL A 172 -11.06 -0.82 -7.20
N LYS A 173 -10.87 0.18 -8.07
CA LYS A 173 -11.11 1.58 -7.72
C LYS A 173 -12.59 1.83 -7.46
N GLY A 174 -13.49 1.33 -8.33
CA GLY A 174 -14.93 1.40 -8.07
C GLY A 174 -15.32 0.79 -6.71
N PHE A 175 -14.78 -0.40 -6.40
CA PHE A 175 -14.99 -1.05 -5.11
C PHE A 175 -14.56 -0.17 -3.93
N LEU A 176 -13.32 0.34 -3.98
CA LEU A 176 -12.77 1.14 -2.90
C LEU A 176 -13.52 2.45 -2.70
N TYR A 177 -13.92 3.10 -3.78
CA TYR A 177 -14.71 4.32 -3.74
C TYR A 177 -15.98 4.13 -2.89
N HIS A 178 -16.80 3.12 -3.21
CA HIS A 178 -18.00 2.83 -2.43
C HIS A 178 -17.68 2.34 -1.01
N TRP A 179 -16.60 1.56 -0.84
CA TRP A 179 -16.19 1.04 0.48
C TRP A 179 -15.86 2.15 1.48
N ILE A 180 -15.07 3.14 1.06
CA ILE A 180 -14.65 4.28 1.90
C ILE A 180 -15.82 5.19 2.24
N GLN A 181 -16.76 5.35 1.31
CA GLN A 181 -17.96 6.17 1.51
C GLN A 181 -19.00 5.47 2.40
N GLY A 182 -18.67 4.30 2.97
CA GLY A 182 -19.56 3.51 3.81
C GLY A 182 -20.66 2.79 3.04
N GLN A 183 -20.68 2.90 1.70
CA GLN A 183 -21.64 2.25 0.80
C GLN A 183 -21.24 0.80 0.54
N LYS A 184 -21.09 0.01 1.60
CA LYS A 184 -20.54 -1.35 1.55
C LYS A 184 -21.33 -2.29 0.64
N GLU A 185 -22.64 -2.06 0.51
CA GLU A 185 -23.52 -2.85 -0.37
C GLU A 185 -23.21 -2.63 -1.86
N LYS A 186 -22.87 -1.40 -2.24
CA LYS A 186 -22.54 -1.03 -3.62
C LYS A 186 -21.08 -1.31 -3.98
N ALA A 187 -20.22 -1.54 -2.98
CA ALA A 187 -18.80 -1.75 -3.19
C ALA A 187 -18.52 -2.96 -4.08
N GLY A 188 -19.34 -4.01 -4.02
CA GLY A 188 -19.10 -5.18 -4.87
C GLY A 188 -19.51 -5.01 -6.33
N GLU A 189 -20.41 -4.08 -6.67
CA GLU A 189 -20.98 -3.97 -8.02
C GLU A 189 -19.92 -3.75 -9.12
N PRO A 190 -18.92 -2.86 -8.96
CA PRO A 190 -17.91 -2.64 -10.00
C PRO A 190 -17.08 -3.89 -10.28
N ILE A 191 -16.70 -4.62 -9.22
CA ILE A 191 -15.95 -5.87 -9.34
C ILE A 191 -16.80 -6.95 -10.01
N LEU A 192 -18.07 -7.05 -9.61
CA LEU A 192 -18.99 -8.06 -10.13
C LEU A 192 -19.31 -7.82 -11.61
N SER A 193 -19.51 -6.58 -12.05
CA SER A 193 -19.71 -6.25 -13.47
C SER A 193 -18.48 -6.65 -14.29
N ALA A 194 -17.29 -6.25 -13.83
CA ALA A 194 -16.05 -6.56 -14.53
C ALA A 194 -15.75 -8.06 -14.60
N LEU A 195 -16.07 -8.83 -13.56
CA LEU A 195 -15.93 -10.28 -13.58
C LEU A 195 -16.91 -10.96 -14.54
N LYS A 196 -18.12 -10.41 -14.74
CA LYS A 196 -19.09 -10.92 -15.74
C LYS A 196 -18.59 -10.67 -17.16
N GLU A 197 -17.98 -9.50 -17.40
CA GLU A 197 -17.53 -9.06 -18.73
C GLU A 197 -16.15 -9.57 -19.11
N ALA A 198 -15.33 -10.01 -18.14
CA ALA A 198 -13.97 -10.48 -18.40
C ALA A 198 -13.92 -11.68 -19.34
N GLN A 199 -13.39 -11.46 -20.54
CA GLN A 199 -13.16 -12.51 -21.55
C GLN A 199 -11.75 -13.11 -21.44
N GLU A 200 -10.74 -12.30 -21.10
CA GLU A 200 -9.33 -12.68 -20.90
C GLU A 200 -8.72 -11.89 -19.73
N HIS A 201 -7.66 -12.44 -19.11
CA HIS A 201 -6.92 -12.00 -17.92
C HIS A 201 -7.72 -11.29 -16.81
N VAL A 202 -7.92 -11.97 -15.67
CA VAL A 202 -8.56 -11.37 -14.48
C VAL A 202 -7.50 -11.03 -13.43
N ASP A 203 -7.45 -9.76 -13.01
CA ASP A 203 -6.63 -9.35 -11.88
C ASP A 203 -7.07 -10.10 -10.60
N PRO A 204 -6.18 -10.85 -9.94
CA PRO A 204 -6.48 -11.56 -8.71
C PRO A 204 -7.16 -10.73 -7.62
N THR A 205 -6.86 -9.43 -7.56
CA THR A 205 -7.45 -8.47 -6.62
C THR A 205 -8.98 -8.45 -6.73
N TRP A 206 -9.54 -8.62 -7.93
CA TRP A 206 -10.99 -8.61 -8.17
C TRP A 206 -11.65 -9.81 -7.49
N ILE A 207 -11.06 -11.00 -7.64
CA ILE A 207 -11.54 -12.25 -7.04
C ILE A 207 -11.43 -12.20 -5.51
N ILE A 208 -10.35 -11.59 -5.02
CA ILE A 208 -10.06 -11.47 -3.58
C ILE A 208 -11.07 -10.55 -2.90
N LEU A 209 -11.29 -9.37 -3.48
CA LEU A 209 -12.19 -8.36 -2.91
C LEU A 209 -13.65 -8.81 -2.98
N SER A 210 -14.10 -9.39 -4.10
CA SER A 210 -15.46 -9.96 -4.23
C SER A 210 -15.72 -11.09 -3.23
N ARG A 211 -14.76 -11.98 -2.98
CA ARG A 211 -14.88 -13.02 -1.94
C ARG A 211 -14.91 -12.46 -0.52
N GLY A 212 -14.08 -11.45 -0.25
CA GLY A 212 -14.10 -10.76 1.04
C GLY A 212 -15.47 -10.13 1.34
N LEU A 213 -16.11 -9.55 0.34
CA LEU A 213 -17.45 -8.98 0.45
C LEU A 213 -18.55 -10.02 0.69
N ALA A 214 -18.49 -11.14 -0.06
CA ALA A 214 -19.42 -12.25 0.10
C ALA A 214 -19.37 -12.85 1.51
N GLN A 215 -18.16 -13.06 2.06
CA GLN A 215 -17.98 -13.61 3.40
C GLN A 215 -18.51 -12.69 4.50
N ARG A 216 -18.43 -11.37 4.30
CA ARG A 216 -18.94 -10.38 5.26
C ARG A 216 -20.42 -10.02 5.03
N ARG A 217 -21.14 -10.75 4.14
CA ARG A 217 -22.56 -10.55 3.79
C ARG A 217 -22.91 -9.14 3.30
N PHE A 218 -21.93 -8.38 2.81
CA PHE A 218 -22.15 -7.05 2.21
C PHE A 218 -22.60 -7.15 0.75
N LEU A 219 -22.61 -8.34 0.19
CA LEU A 219 -23.28 -8.67 -1.05
C LEU A 219 -24.46 -9.58 -0.70
N SER A 220 -25.68 -9.22 -1.12
CA SER A 220 -26.80 -10.14 -1.04
C SER A 220 -26.53 -11.31 -1.99
N MET A 221 -26.13 -12.42 -1.40
CA MET A 221 -25.86 -13.68 -2.08
C MET A 221 -27.17 -14.43 -2.40
N GLU A 222 -28.27 -13.72 -2.66
CA GLU A 222 -29.58 -14.35 -2.94
C GLU A 222 -29.59 -15.07 -4.31
N GLU A 223 -28.64 -14.78 -5.20
CA GLU A 223 -28.41 -15.52 -6.45
C GLU A 223 -27.33 -16.62 -6.32
N THR A 224 -27.23 -17.31 -5.17
CA THR A 224 -26.17 -18.30 -4.89
C THR A 224 -26.26 -19.62 -5.65
N GLY A 225 -27.16 -19.76 -6.62
CA GLY A 225 -27.31 -20.99 -7.41
C GLY A 225 -26.51 -21.00 -8.72
N SER A 226 -25.29 -21.55 -8.70
CA SER A 226 -24.48 -21.93 -9.89
C SER A 226 -23.85 -20.82 -10.75
N SER A 227 -24.43 -19.62 -10.83
CA SER A 227 -23.98 -18.57 -11.75
C SER A 227 -22.63 -17.95 -11.32
N TRP A 228 -22.51 -17.55 -10.06
CA TRP A 228 -21.31 -16.89 -9.54
C TRP A 228 -20.14 -17.85 -9.29
N THR A 229 -20.42 -19.10 -8.93
CA THR A 229 -19.39 -20.17 -8.92
C THR A 229 -18.80 -20.33 -10.31
N LYS A 230 -19.68 -20.32 -11.33
CA LYS A 230 -19.40 -20.12 -12.78
C LYS A 230 -18.30 -19.09 -13.04
N VAL A 231 -18.62 -17.87 -12.63
CA VAL A 231 -17.80 -16.67 -12.85
C VAL A 231 -16.47 -16.74 -12.09
N PHE A 232 -16.46 -17.17 -10.83
CA PHE A 232 -15.23 -17.27 -10.04
C PHE A 232 -14.30 -18.40 -10.51
N GLU A 233 -14.84 -19.53 -10.95
CA GLU A 233 -14.06 -20.61 -11.57
C GLU A 233 -13.46 -20.18 -12.91
N ARG A 234 -14.23 -19.45 -13.73
CA ARG A 234 -13.73 -18.85 -14.97
C ARG A 234 -12.61 -17.85 -14.66
N ALA A 235 -12.83 -16.94 -13.73
CA ALA A 235 -11.85 -15.94 -13.32
C ALA A 235 -10.56 -16.58 -12.78
N ARG A 236 -10.64 -17.64 -11.98
CA ARG A 236 -9.48 -18.43 -11.51
C ARG A 236 -8.69 -19.06 -12.65
N ARG A 237 -9.38 -19.70 -13.61
CA ARG A 237 -8.73 -20.31 -14.79
C ARG A 237 -7.98 -19.27 -15.60
N VAL A 238 -8.57 -18.09 -15.76
CA VAL A 238 -8.04 -17.01 -16.57
C VAL A 238 -6.90 -16.24 -15.84
N SER A 239 -6.90 -16.21 -14.50
CA SER A 239 -5.84 -15.55 -13.72
C SER A 239 -4.61 -16.42 -13.42
N GLY A 240 -4.67 -17.73 -13.71
CA GLY A 240 -3.59 -18.67 -13.40
C GLY A 240 -3.42 -18.99 -11.91
N MET A 241 -4.36 -18.58 -11.05
CA MET A 241 -4.38 -18.97 -9.64
C MET A 241 -4.96 -20.38 -9.48
N LEU A 242 -4.07 -21.38 -9.48
CA LEU A 242 -4.31 -22.73 -8.94
C LEU A 242 -3.77 -22.80 -7.50
#